data_AF-A0A1W9MJ93-F1
#
_entry.id   AF-A0A1W9MJ93-F1
#
_cell.length_a   1.000
_cell.length_b   1.000
_cell.length_c   1.000
_cell.angle_alpha   90.00
_cell.angle_beta   90.00
_cell.angle_gamma   90.00
#
_symmetry.space_group_name_H-M   'P 1'
#
loop_
_entity.id
_entity.type
_entity.pdbx_description
1 polymer ?
#
loop_
_entity_poly.entity_id
_entity_poly.type
_entity_poly.pdbx_seq_one_letter_code
_entity_poly.pdbx_strand_id
1 'polypeptide(L)' 'MSETKQSLDVRMNVEITVESLRTIVENAKKIAGSDEKGFYHLDTADAVGQMISRFLSEYDFESYVKDINHYRR' A
#
# COMPACT_ATOMS: atom_id res chain seq x y z
N MET A 1 10.30 21.83 11.10
CA MET A 1 10.52 20.51 11.72
C MET A 1 9.25 19.72 11.47
N SER A 2 9.29 18.72 10.60
CA SER A 2 8.09 17.94 10.28
C SER A 2 7.78 17.04 11.47
N GLU A 3 6.66 17.28 12.15
CA GLU A 3 6.15 16.38 13.17
C GLU A 3 5.99 14.99 12.53
N THR A 4 6.64 13.99 13.11
CA THR A 4 6.50 12.61 12.68
C THR A 4 5.08 12.18 13.06
N LYS A 5 4.16 12.17 12.08
CA LYS A 5 2.80 11.69 12.31
C LYS A 5 2.88 10.26 12.83
N GLN A 6 2.25 9.99 13.96
CA GLN A 6 2.17 8.63 14.49
C GLN A 6 1.30 7.78 13.55
N SER A 7 1.79 6.59 13.20
CA SER A 7 1.07 5.62 12.38
C SER A 7 0.89 4.30 13.15
N LEU A 8 -0.15 3.55 12.79
CA LEU A 8 -0.46 2.23 13.33
C LEU A 8 -0.71 1.26 12.16
N ASP A 9 -0.21 0.04 12.27
CA ASP A 9 -0.55 -1.03 11.34
C ASP A 9 -1.96 -1.55 11.59
N VAL A 10 -2.79 -1.54 10.55
CA VAL A 10 -4.18 -2.00 10.62
C VAL A 10 -4.37 -3.25 9.77
N ARG A 11 -4.90 -4.32 10.38
CA ARG A 11 -5.31 -5.53 9.66
C ARG A 11 -6.74 -5.38 9.16
N MET A 12 -6.90 -5.23 7.86
CA MET A 12 -8.21 -5.10 7.21
C MET A 12 -8.23 -5.77 5.84
N ASN A 13 -9.43 -6.08 5.37
CA ASN A 13 -9.65 -6.47 3.99
C ASN A 13 -9.93 -5.22 3.16
N VAL A 14 -9.29 -5.11 2.00
CA VAL A 14 -9.48 -4.02 1.04
C VAL A 14 -9.71 -4.61 -0.34
N GLU A 15 -10.52 -3.92 -1.12
CA GLU A 15 -10.71 -4.24 -2.53
C GLU A 15 -9.90 -3.27 -3.38
N ILE A 16 -9.08 -3.81 -4.27
CA ILE A 16 -8.31 -3.05 -5.25
C ILE A 16 -8.54 -3.67 -6.63
N THR A 17 -8.24 -2.91 -7.68
CA THR A 17 -8.33 -3.47 -9.03
C THR A 17 -7.29 -4.55 -9.26
N VAL A 18 -7.61 -5.51 -10.13
CA VAL A 18 -6.68 -6.56 -10.56
C VAL A 18 -5.42 -5.94 -11.19
N GLU A 19 -5.58 -4.84 -11.92
CA GLU A 19 -4.47 -4.11 -12.55
C GLU A 19 -3.53 -3.48 -11.50
N SER A 20 -4.09 -2.91 -10.42
CA SER A 20 -3.30 -2.39 -9.30
C SER A 20 -2.45 -3.49 -8.67
N LEU A 21 -3.05 -4.64 -8.34
CA LEU A 21 -2.32 -5.77 -7.77
C LEU A 21 -1.20 -6.26 -8.69
N ARG A 22 -1.50 -6.44 -9.99
CA ARG A 22 -0.53 -6.88 -10.99
C ARG A 22 0.67 -5.92 -11.06
N THR A 23 0.39 -4.62 -11.13
CA THR A 23 1.40 -3.57 -11.22
C THR A 23 2.31 -3.53 -9.98
N ILE A 24 1.73 -3.67 -8.79
CA ILE A 24 2.49 -3.71 -7.53
C ILE A 24 3.46 -4.90 -7.54
N VAL A 25 2.97 -6.09 -7.88
CA VAL A 25 3.80 -7.32 -7.90
C VAL A 25 4.89 -7.23 -8.96
N GLU A 26 4.58 -6.73 -10.16
CA GLU A 26 5.58 -6.53 -11.22
C GLU A 26 6.70 -5.58 -10.80
N ASN A 27 6.37 -4.46 -10.17
CA ASN A 27 7.37 -3.50 -9.71
C ASN A 27 8.17 -4.03 -8.51
N ALA A 28 7.52 -4.73 -7.59
CA ALA A 28 8.20 -5.33 -6.45
C ALA A 28 9.20 -6.42 -6.88
N LYS A 29 8.86 -7.24 -7.89
CA LYS A 29 9.78 -8.21 -8.50
C LYS A 29 10.99 -7.54 -9.16
N LYS A 30 10.80 -6.41 -9.85
CA LYS A 30 11.91 -5.66 -10.46
C LYS A 30 12.89 -5.13 -9.41
N ILE A 31 12.41 -4.72 -8.24
CA ILE A 31 13.23 -4.17 -7.16
C ILE A 31 13.96 -5.28 -6.39
N ALA A 32 13.26 -6.37 -6.04
CA ALA A 32 13.84 -7.45 -5.25
C ALA A 32 15.00 -8.15 -5.99
N GLY A 33 14.95 -8.18 -7.33
CA GLY A 33 15.86 -8.99 -8.14
C GLY A 33 15.56 -10.49 -8.01
N SER A 34 16.07 -11.28 -8.95
CA SER A 34 16.02 -12.74 -8.82
C SER A 34 17.20 -13.23 -8.00
N ASP A 35 17.00 -14.25 -7.16
CA ASP A 35 18.13 -14.95 -6.53
C ASP A 35 18.97 -15.73 -7.56
N GLU A 36 20.07 -16.34 -7.10
CA GLU A 36 20.99 -17.14 -7.95
C GLU A 36 20.31 -18.32 -8.66
N LYS A 37 19.07 -18.68 -8.27
CA LYS A 37 18.27 -19.78 -8.82
C LYS A 37 17.05 -19.29 -9.60
N GLY A 38 16.89 -17.98 -9.78
CA GLY A 38 15.77 -17.39 -10.51
C GLY A 38 14.47 -17.27 -9.71
N PHE A 39 14.47 -17.55 -8.40
CA PHE A 39 13.29 -17.37 -7.55
C PHE A 39 13.20 -15.94 -7.02
N TYR A 40 11.96 -15.47 -6.88
CA TYR A 40 11.65 -14.20 -6.24
C TYR A 40 11.15 -14.47 -4.83
N HIS A 41 11.85 -13.94 -3.82
CA HIS A 41 11.36 -13.93 -2.45
C HIS A 41 10.62 -12.60 -2.21
N LEU A 42 9.34 -12.59 -2.56
CA LEU A 42 8.48 -11.42 -2.44
C LEU A 42 7.27 -11.76 -1.58
N ASP A 43 7.13 -11.08 -0.44
CA ASP A 43 5.87 -11.04 0.28
C ASP A 43 4.94 -10.03 -0.42
N THR A 44 3.98 -10.56 -1.17
CA THR A 44 3.03 -9.75 -1.91
C THR A 44 2.07 -9.00 -1.00
N ALA A 45 1.73 -9.53 0.18
CA ALA A 45 0.83 -8.88 1.12
C ALA A 45 1.50 -7.64 1.72
N ASP A 46 2.78 -7.76 2.11
CA ASP A 46 3.56 -6.64 2.60
C ASP A 46 3.76 -5.56 1.52
N ALA A 47 4.04 -5.95 0.28
CA ALA A 47 4.19 -5.01 -0.82
C ALA A 47 2.90 -4.20 -1.07
N VAL A 48 1.73 -4.87 -1.05
CA VAL A 48 0.43 -4.20 -1.18
C VAL A 48 0.19 -3.28 0.01
N GLY A 49 0.43 -3.75 1.24
CA GLY A 49 0.25 -2.96 2.46
C GLY A 49 1.10 -1.69 2.48
N GLN A 50 2.37 -1.79 2.06
CA GLN A 50 3.26 -0.65 1.93
C GLN A 50 2.78 0.35 0.88
N MET A 51 2.35 -0.13 -0.29
CA MET A 51 1.86 0.74 -1.36
C MET A 51 0.59 1.49 -0.97
N ILE A 52 -0.35 0.82 -0.30
CA ILE A 52 -1.56 1.47 0.21
C ILE A 52 -1.19 2.49 1.29
N SER A 53 -0.35 2.11 2.27
CA SER A 53 0.06 3.02 3.34
C SER A 53 0.73 4.29 2.81
N ARG A 54 1.59 4.14 1.79
CA ARG A 54 2.23 5.27 1.10
C ARG A 54 1.19 6.14 0.38
N PHE A 55 0.25 5.55 -0.35
CA PHE A 55 -0.83 6.29 -0.99
C PHE A 55 -1.66 7.10 0.02
N LEU A 56 -2.06 6.50 1.14
CA LEU A 56 -2.85 7.19 2.18
C LEU A 56 -2.08 8.38 2.79
N SER A 57 -0.77 8.25 2.94
CA SER A 57 0.09 9.33 3.43
C SER A 57 0.31 10.44 2.38
N GLU A 58 0.46 10.09 1.10
CA GLU A 58 0.74 11.06 0.02
C GLU A 58 -0.50 11.87 -0.38
N TYR A 59 -1.69 11.27 -0.29
CA TYR A 59 -2.94 11.88 -0.76
C TYR A 59 -3.84 12.40 0.37
N ASP A 60 -3.27 12.66 1.55
CA ASP A 60 -3.94 13.25 2.72
C ASP A 60 -5.26 12.54 3.09
N PHE A 61 -5.17 11.23 3.31
CA PHE A 61 -6.31 10.42 3.73
C PHE A 61 -6.94 10.92 5.05
N GLU A 62 -6.16 11.58 5.91
CA GLU A 62 -6.65 12.17 7.14
C GLU A 62 -7.73 13.23 6.89
N SER A 63 -7.57 14.08 5.87
CA SER A 63 -8.60 15.04 5.47
C SER A 63 -9.80 14.33 4.83
N TYR A 64 -9.57 13.29 4.03
CA TYR A 64 -10.64 12.49 3.44
C TYR A 64 -11.56 11.89 4.53
N VAL A 65 -11.01 11.30 5.60
CA VAL A 65 -11.82 10.69 6.68
C VAL A 65 -12.50 11.71 7.59
N LYS A 66 -12.06 12.98 7.61
CA LYS A 66 -12.72 14.04 8.40
C LYS A 66 -14.03 14.50 7.77
N ASP A 67 -14.22 14.29 6.47
CA ASP A 67 -15.47 14.66 5.80
C ASP A 67 -16.56 13.61 6.02
N ILE A 68 -17.54 13.95 6.86
CA ILE A 68 -18.70 13.10 7.17
C ILE A 68 -19.53 12.75 5.93
N ASN A 69 -19.46 13.55 4.86
CA ASN A 69 -20.19 13.29 3.62
C ASN A 69 -19.68 12.01 2.92
N HIS A 70 -18.43 11.61 3.12
CA HIS A 70 -17.86 10.38 2.54
C HIS A 70 -18.42 9.09 3.16
N TYR A 71 -19.18 9.19 4.25
CA TYR A 71 -19.77 8.03 4.95
C TYR A 71 -21.26 7.83 4.64
N ARG A 72 -21.84 8.67 3.76
CA ARG A 72 -23.23 8.51 3.34
C ARG A 72 -23.34 7.31 2.40
N ARG A 73 -24.26 6.39 2.74
CA ARG A 73 -24.56 5.17 1.96
C ARG A 73 -25.68 5.42 0.96
#